data_AF-A0A220IKF7-F1
#
_entry.id   AF-A0A220IKF7-F1
#
_cell.length_a   1.000
_cell.length_b   1.000
_cell.length_c   1.000
_cell.angle_alpha   90.00
_cell.angle_beta   90.00
_cell.angle_gamma   90.00
#
_symmetry.space_group_name_H-M   'P 1'
#
loop_
_entity.id
_entity.type
_entity.pdbx_description
1 polymer ?
#
loop_
_entity_poly.entity_id
_entity_poly.type
_entity_poly.pdbx_seq_one_letter_code
_entity_poly.pdbx_strand_id
1 'polypeptide(L)' 'IGAAGNQRYARIGDVIVAVIKDALPQMPLERSEVIRAVIVRTCKEFKCEDGIIIRYDDNAAVI' A
#
# COMPACT_ATOMS: atom_id res chain seq x y z
N ILE A 1 -13.50 11.79 -0.68
CA ILE A 1 -12.53 10.67 -0.60
C ILE A 1 -13.09 9.57 -1.49
N GLY A 2 -12.74 9.58 -2.76
CA GLY A 2 -13.48 8.81 -3.77
C GLY A 2 -12.55 8.20 -4.79
N ALA A 3 -12.60 6.88 -4.92
CA ALA A 3 -13.21 6.28 -6.10
C ALA A 3 -13.47 4.81 -5.79
N ALA A 4 -14.76 4.45 -5.70
CA ALA A 4 -15.18 3.07 -5.79
C ALA A 4 -14.91 2.55 -7.21
N GLY A 5 -14.22 1.42 -7.28
CA GLY A 5 -14.28 0.49 -8.40
C GLY A 5 -13.38 0.81 -9.59
N ASN A 6 -12.30 0.05 -9.73
CA ASN A 6 -11.50 -0.12 -10.95
C ASN A 6 -10.35 0.87 -11.20
N GLN A 7 -9.76 1.46 -10.15
CA GLN A 7 -8.45 2.07 -10.30
C GLN A 7 -7.41 0.98 -10.60
N ARG A 8 -6.80 1.08 -11.78
CA ARG A 8 -5.78 0.12 -12.26
C ARG A 8 -4.48 0.19 -11.45
N TYR A 9 -4.28 1.29 -10.73
CA TYR A 9 -3.09 1.58 -9.94
C TYR A 9 -3.51 2.29 -8.65
N ALA A 10 -2.89 1.90 -7.53
CA ALA A 10 -2.97 2.61 -6.26
C ALA A 10 -1.71 3.46 -6.07
N ARG A 11 -1.84 4.60 -5.39
CA ARG A 11 -0.73 5.52 -5.10
C ARG A 11 -0.42 5.53 -3.60
N ILE A 12 0.62 6.27 -3.22
CA ILE A 12 0.93 6.52 -1.81
C ILE A 12 -0.30 7.19 -1.16
N GLY A 13 -0.76 6.63 -0.04
CA GLY A 13 -1.97 7.07 0.68
C GLY A 13 -3.25 6.32 0.31
N ASP A 14 -3.26 5.51 -0.75
CA ASP A 14 -4.41 4.68 -1.08
C ASP A 14 -4.49 3.42 -0.20
N VAL A 15 -5.72 2.99 0.08
CA VAL A 15 -6.03 1.74 0.77
C VAL A 15 -6.14 0.61 -0.27
N ILE A 16 -5.30 -0.40 -0.12
CA ILE A 16 -5.33 -1.63 -0.92
C ILE A 16 -5.80 -2.81 -0.10
N VAL A 17 -6.33 -3.83 -0.77
CA VAL A 17 -6.66 -5.12 -0.18
C VAL A 17 -5.56 -6.11 -0.57
N ALA A 18 -4.97 -6.78 0.40
CA ALA A 18 -3.88 -7.72 0.21
C ALA A 18 -4.10 -9.00 1.04
N VAL A 19 -3.43 -10.08 0.64
CA VAL A 19 -3.43 -11.35 1.38
C VAL A 19 -2.09 -11.51 2.10
N ILE A 20 -2.14 -11.87 3.37
CA ILE A 20 -0.93 -12.12 4.17
C ILE A 20 -0.24 -13.39 3.67
N LYS A 21 0.99 -13.24 3.18
CA LYS A 21 1.80 -14.37 2.72
C LYS A 21 2.55 -15.06 3.85
N ASP A 22 3.03 -14.26 4.80
CA ASP A 22 3.80 -14.66 5.96
C ASP A 22 3.43 -13.76 7.15
N ALA A 23 3.29 -14.33 8.33
CA ALA A 23 2.89 -13.63 9.54
C ALA A 23 3.73 -14.11 10.73
N LEU A 24 4.10 -13.19 11.60
CA LEU A 24 4.79 -13.51 12.85
C LEU A 24 3.81 -14.20 13.82
N PRO A 25 4.21 -15.26 14.53
CA PRO A 25 3.31 -16.04 15.38
C PRO A 25 2.77 -15.29 16.61
N GLN A 26 3.34 -14.13 16.94
CA GLN A 26 2.89 -13.28 18.05
C GLN A 26 1.95 -12.15 17.60
N MET A 27 1.75 -11.97 16.29
CA MET A 27 0.79 -11.00 15.77
C MET A 27 -0.63 -11.60 15.75
N PRO A 28 -1.67 -10.77 15.90
CA PRO A 28 -3.06 -11.20 15.77
C PRO A 28 -3.47 -11.50 14.31
N LEU A 29 -2.51 -11.63 13.40
CA LEU A 29 -2.72 -11.73 11.97
C LEU A 29 -2.41 -13.15 11.49
N GLU A 30 -3.32 -13.75 10.74
CA GLU A 30 -3.18 -15.12 10.25
C GLU A 30 -2.65 -15.16 8.81
N ARG A 31 -1.87 -16.20 8.50
CA ARG A 31 -1.45 -16.46 7.12
C ARG A 31 -2.68 -16.75 6.27
N SER A 32 -2.72 -16.19 5.07
CA SER A 32 -3.84 -16.29 4.11
C SER A 32 -5.10 -15.48 4.50
N GLU A 33 -5.02 -14.61 5.50
CA GLU A 33 -6.08 -13.66 5.79
C GLU A 33 -6.04 -12.46 4.82
N VAL A 34 -7.22 -11.94 4.47
CA VAL A 34 -7.39 -10.77 3.61
C VAL A 34 -7.46 -9.52 4.49
N ILE A 35 -6.50 -8.61 4.31
CA ILE A 35 -6.39 -7.38 5.08
C ILE A 35 -6.45 -6.14 4.19
N ARG A 36 -6.78 -5.01 4.80
CA ARG A 36 -6.67 -3.68 4.18
C ARG A 36 -5.41 -3.02 4.70
N ALA A 37 -4.62 -2.45 3.81
CA ALA A 37 -3.38 -1.77 4.14
C ALA A 37 -3.28 -0.46 3.36
N VAL A 38 -2.60 0.53 3.91
CA VAL A 38 -2.32 1.81 3.27
C VAL A 38 -0.92 1.77 2.66
N ILE A 39 -0.79 2.17 1.41
CA ILE A 39 0.52 2.30 0.76
C ILE A 39 1.26 3.50 1.33
N VAL A 40 2.45 3.27 1.87
CA VAL A 40 3.30 4.35 2.42
C VAL A 40 4.46 4.70 1.49
N ARG A 41 4.98 3.73 0.73
CA ARG A 41 6.14 3.92 -0.15
C ARG A 41 5.97 3.14 -1.44
N THR A 42 6.34 3.75 -2.56
CA THR A 42 6.34 3.10 -3.88
C THR A 42 7.63 3.36 -4.63
N CYS A 43 8.13 2.36 -5.36
CA CYS A 43 9.24 2.54 -6.31
C CYS A 43 8.84 3.38 -7.51
N LYS A 44 7.55 3.50 -7.77
CA LYS A 44 7.04 4.37 -8.82
C LYS A 44 7.22 5.83 -8.40
N GLU A 45 7.67 6.65 -9.34
CA GLU A 45 7.83 8.09 -9.18
C GLU A 45 6.49 8.72 -8.78
N PHE A 46 6.46 9.29 -7.57
CA PHE A 46 5.33 10.06 -7.08
C PHE A 46 5.64 11.54 -7.25
N LYS A 47 4.77 12.25 -7.97
CA LYS A 47 4.88 13.70 -8.13
C LYS A 47 4.05 14.37 -7.04
N CYS A 48 4.75 15.01 -6.11
CA CYS A 48 4.14 15.87 -5.10
C CYS A 48 3.55 17.13 -5.76
N GLU A 49 2.52 17.72 -5.16
CA GLU A 49 1.89 18.97 -5.64
C GLU A 49 2.89 20.13 -5.72
N ASP A 50 3.93 20.11 -4.88
CA ASP A 50 5.02 21.09 -4.87
C ASP A 50 6.02 20.91 -6.03
N GLY A 51 5.80 19.94 -6.93
CA GLY A 51 6.67 19.66 -8.09
C GLY A 51 7.84 18.72 -7.79
N ILE A 52 8.04 18.35 -6.53
CA ILE A 52 9.05 17.38 -6.10
C ILE A 52 8.67 15.97 -6.56
N ILE A 53 9.63 15.24 -7.14
CA ILE A 53 9.48 13.84 -7.50
C ILE A 53 10.14 12.99 -6.43
N ILE A 54 9.35 12.15 -5.78
CA ILE A 54 9.81 11.23 -4.74
C ILE A 54 9.78 9.82 -5.32
N ARG A 55 10.90 9.10 -5.22
CA ARG A 55 11.03 7.70 -5.61
C ARG A 55 11.67 6.93 -4.47
N TYR A 56 11.03 5.86 -4.03
CA TYR A 56 11.60 4.97 -3.03
C TYR A 56 12.34 3.80 -3.70
N ASP A 57 13.25 3.17 -2.97
CA ASP A 57 13.94 1.97 -3.43
C ASP A 57 13.02 0.74 -3.41
N ASP A 58 12.09 0.68 -2.46
CA ASP A 58 11.19 -0.46 -2.24
C ASP A 58 9.73 -0.04 -2.00
N ASN A 59 8.79 -0.97 -2.24
CA ASN A 59 7.36 -0.76 -2.00
C ASN A 59 6.98 -1.24 -0.60
N ALA A 60 6.32 -0.38 0.18
CA ALA A 60 5.86 -0.73 1.53
C ALA A 60 4.42 -0.28 1.78
N ALA A 61 3.69 -1.09 2.54
CA ALA A 61 2.34 -0.80 3.01
C ALA A 61 2.26 -1.06 4.52
N VAL A 62 1.35 -0.35 5.20
CA VAL A 62 1.07 -0.46 6.63
C VAL A 62 -0.37 -0.89 6.85
N ILE A 63 -0.61 -1.74 7.84
CA ILE A 63 -1.93 -2.27 8.22
C ILE A 63 -2.52 -1.40 9.33
#